data_AF-A0A9W7AS55-F1
#
_entry.id   AF-A0A9W7AS55-F1
#
_cell.length_a   1.000
_cell.length_b   1.000
_cell.length_c   1.000
_cell.angle_alpha   90.00
_cell.angle_beta   90.00
_cell.angle_gamma   90.00
#
_symmetry.space_group_name_H-M   'P 1'
#
loop_
_entity.id
_entity.type
_entity.pdbx_description
1 polymer ?
#
loop_
_entity_poly.entity_id
_entity_poly.type
_entity_poly.pdbx_seq_one_letter_code
_entity_poly.pdbx_strand_id
1 'polypeptide(L)'
;MSPTTAIVVLGGGPSPTLTSPLPFVLPRYLAALSLYKTSPHTSKILCLSAGTAHVQPLTSCSYPIFESTVCGHFMLSNNIPPSDVLVDTFSYDTIGNAYYARNVVENLGVRKSIIITSRFHIERSKEIFDWVWGLKSGKNSKLDLEYNSVEDIGLTDSDLAGRVEKELKGLRGFEKVKRKVEESYNNNIDAWMFTEHDLYSSEGLAKRAEGGCDYCSGYGGMTSYGGGGTCGGNESSNFSLVVFGVIIGACLSEFWKRRKFKSKNKNKNGFV
;
A
#
# COMPACT_ATOMS: atom_id res chain seq x y z
N MET A 1 -5.87 -24.83 -18.99
CA MET A 1 -5.89 -25.71 -17.80
C MET A 1 -6.09 -24.83 -16.58
N SER A 2 -6.79 -25.31 -15.55
CA SER A 2 -6.90 -24.58 -14.27
C SER A 2 -5.53 -24.48 -13.60
N PRO A 3 -5.21 -23.39 -12.90
CA PRO A 3 -3.94 -23.24 -12.24
C PRO A 3 -3.78 -24.21 -11.07
N THR A 4 -2.59 -24.80 -10.94
CA THR A 4 -2.30 -25.79 -9.89
C THR A 4 -1.71 -25.17 -8.64
N THR A 5 -0.96 -24.07 -8.82
CA THR A 5 -0.17 -23.40 -7.78
C THR A 5 -0.38 -21.90 -7.82
N ALA A 6 -0.54 -21.26 -6.65
CA ALA A 6 -0.48 -19.81 -6.49
C ALA A 6 0.81 -19.40 -5.75
N ILE A 7 1.56 -18.47 -6.31
CA ILE A 7 2.71 -17.82 -5.68
C ILE A 7 2.20 -16.51 -5.11
N VAL A 8 1.97 -16.47 -3.80
CA VAL A 8 1.27 -15.39 -3.12
C VAL A 8 2.30 -14.47 -2.47
N VAL A 9 2.34 -13.19 -2.86
CA VAL A 9 3.41 -12.25 -2.49
C VAL A 9 2.83 -11.17 -1.59
N LEU A 10 3.22 -11.15 -0.31
CA LEU A 10 2.75 -10.15 0.65
C LEU A 10 3.36 -8.76 0.35
N GLY A 11 2.53 -7.72 0.47
CA GLY A 11 2.97 -6.33 0.56
C GLY A 11 3.84 -6.04 1.78
N GLY A 12 4.59 -4.95 1.74
CA GLY A 12 5.52 -4.55 2.80
C GLY A 12 5.63 -3.04 3.05
N GLY A 13 4.83 -2.21 2.37
CA GLY A 13 4.80 -0.76 2.54
C GLY A 13 4.61 -0.01 1.21
N PRO A 14 4.04 1.21 1.25
CA PRO A 14 3.74 1.99 0.06
C PRO A 14 5.03 2.38 -0.66
N SER A 15 5.14 1.99 -1.93
CA SER A 15 6.30 2.33 -2.76
C SER A 15 6.10 3.71 -3.43
N PRO A 16 7.15 4.55 -3.53
CA PRO A 16 7.01 5.95 -3.98
C PRO A 16 6.51 6.10 -5.41
N THR A 17 6.78 5.10 -6.28
CA THR A 17 6.32 5.05 -7.67
C THR A 17 6.03 3.61 -8.08
N LEU A 18 5.30 3.42 -9.18
CA LEU A 18 4.99 2.11 -9.75
C LEU A 18 6.24 1.30 -10.16
N THR A 19 7.32 2.00 -10.54
CA THR A 19 8.59 1.42 -11.03
C THR A 19 9.65 1.23 -9.95
N SER A 20 9.46 1.76 -8.74
CA SER A 20 10.48 1.81 -7.68
C SER A 20 9.99 1.11 -6.41
N PRO A 21 10.00 -0.23 -6.35
CA PRO A 21 9.69 -0.97 -5.13
C PRO A 21 10.65 -0.60 -4.01
N LEU A 22 10.16 -0.63 -2.77
CA LEU A 22 11.03 -0.41 -1.60
C LEU A 22 12.15 -1.47 -1.54
N PRO A 23 13.40 -1.11 -1.18
CA PRO A 23 14.54 -2.04 -1.22
C PRO A 23 14.33 -3.34 -0.45
N PHE A 24 13.62 -3.30 0.67
CA PHE A 24 13.32 -4.46 1.51
C PHE A 24 12.09 -5.28 1.09
N VAL A 25 11.36 -4.82 0.06
CA VAL A 25 10.26 -5.57 -0.57
C VAL A 25 10.75 -6.31 -1.82
N LEU A 26 11.72 -5.73 -2.54
CA LEU A 26 12.31 -6.31 -3.75
C LEU A 26 12.77 -7.78 -3.62
N PRO A 27 13.38 -8.25 -2.51
CA PRO A 27 13.72 -9.67 -2.34
C PRO A 27 12.51 -10.62 -2.48
N ARG A 28 11.32 -10.21 -2.04
CA ARG A 28 10.08 -11.00 -2.19
C ARG A 28 9.69 -11.14 -3.66
N TYR A 29 9.83 -10.07 -4.42
CA TYR A 29 9.50 -10.05 -5.86
C TYR A 29 10.50 -10.89 -6.66
N LEU A 30 11.79 -10.84 -6.31
CA LEU A 30 12.83 -11.69 -6.90
C LEU A 30 12.59 -13.17 -6.59
N ALA A 31 12.22 -13.51 -5.36
CA ALA A 31 11.85 -14.89 -4.99
C ALA A 31 10.62 -15.38 -5.77
N ALA A 32 9.57 -14.58 -5.87
CA ALA A 32 8.37 -14.91 -6.65
C ALA A 32 8.67 -15.11 -8.14
N LEU A 33 9.50 -14.25 -8.74
CA LEU A 33 9.96 -14.36 -10.12
C LEU A 33 10.79 -15.64 -10.36
N SER A 34 11.67 -15.99 -9.42
CA SER A 34 12.49 -17.21 -9.46
C SER A 34 11.63 -18.48 -9.35
N LEU A 35 10.69 -18.49 -8.41
CA LEU A 35 9.73 -19.58 -8.22
C LEU A 35 8.81 -19.75 -9.42
N TYR A 36 8.30 -18.66 -10.02
CA TYR A 36 7.46 -18.76 -11.22
C TYR A 36 8.25 -19.35 -12.40
N LYS A 37 9.50 -18.90 -12.63
CA LYS A 37 10.36 -19.40 -13.72
C LYS A 37 10.74 -20.88 -13.59
N THR A 38 10.71 -21.43 -12.38
CA THR A 38 11.00 -22.85 -12.10
C THR A 38 9.73 -23.68 -11.85
N SER A 39 8.55 -23.04 -11.84
CA SER A 39 7.26 -23.69 -11.65
C SER A 39 6.66 -24.25 -12.96
N PRO A 40 5.64 -25.12 -12.87
CA PRO A 40 4.80 -25.46 -14.01
C PRO A 40 4.15 -24.23 -14.66
N HIS A 41 3.92 -24.27 -15.97
CA HIS A 41 3.21 -23.23 -16.74
C HIS A 41 1.74 -23.00 -16.32
N THR A 42 1.25 -23.73 -15.31
CA THR A 42 -0.05 -23.56 -14.66
C THR A 42 0.02 -22.74 -13.37
N SER A 43 1.18 -22.20 -13.00
CA SER A 43 1.30 -21.30 -11.83
C SER A 43 0.72 -19.91 -12.09
N LYS A 44 0.24 -19.27 -11.03
CA LYS A 44 -0.16 -17.85 -11.02
C LYS A 44 0.61 -17.11 -9.92
N ILE A 45 0.95 -15.85 -10.16
CA ILE A 45 1.47 -14.95 -9.13
C ILE A 45 0.31 -14.08 -8.64
N LEU A 46 0.06 -14.06 -7.32
CA LEU A 46 -0.91 -13.20 -6.68
C LEU A 46 -0.19 -12.17 -5.81
N CYS A 47 -0.10 -10.95 -6.31
CA CYS A 47 0.44 -9.80 -5.60
C CYS A 47 -0.61 -9.24 -4.63
N LEU A 48 -0.29 -9.21 -3.33
CA LEU A 48 -1.20 -8.76 -2.27
C LEU A 48 -0.96 -7.32 -1.81
N SER A 49 -1.88 -6.84 -0.97
CA SER A 49 -1.93 -5.52 -0.34
C SER A 49 -2.29 -4.36 -1.29
N ALA A 50 -3.41 -3.71 -0.99
CA ALA A 50 -3.68 -2.34 -1.40
C ALA A 50 -2.64 -1.40 -0.78
N GLY A 51 -2.36 -1.54 0.52
CA GLY A 51 -1.40 -0.71 1.23
C GLY A 51 -1.46 -0.93 2.73
N THR A 52 -1.09 0.09 3.50
CA THR A 52 -1.35 0.11 4.95
C THR A 52 -2.43 1.11 5.30
N ALA A 53 -3.28 0.76 6.25
CA ALA A 53 -4.30 1.64 6.79
C ALA A 53 -3.76 2.83 7.63
N HIS A 54 -2.44 2.90 7.89
CA HIS A 54 -1.81 3.93 8.74
C HIS A 54 -1.13 5.07 7.98
N VAL A 55 -1.11 5.02 6.64
CA VAL A 55 -0.51 6.06 5.79
C VAL A 55 -1.44 6.33 4.62
N GLN A 56 -1.55 7.61 4.23
CA GLN A 56 -2.34 8.01 3.08
C GLN A 56 -1.83 7.28 1.82
N PRO A 57 -2.71 6.67 0.99
CA PRO A 57 -2.28 6.07 -0.27
C PRO A 57 -1.55 7.09 -1.13
N LEU A 58 -0.36 6.74 -1.60
CA LEU A 58 0.35 7.52 -2.60
C LEU A 58 -0.45 7.48 -3.91
N THR A 59 -0.45 8.57 -4.67
CA THR A 59 -1.24 8.65 -5.90
C THR A 59 -0.40 9.02 -7.13
N SER A 60 -0.75 8.45 -8.28
CA SER A 60 -0.27 8.86 -9.60
C SER A 60 -1.48 9.19 -10.48
N CYS A 61 -1.48 10.37 -11.11
CA CYS A 61 -2.61 10.84 -11.93
C CYS A 61 -3.98 10.75 -11.22
N SER A 62 -4.02 11.03 -9.91
CA SER A 62 -5.19 10.90 -9.03
C SER A 62 -5.67 9.46 -8.73
N TYR A 63 -4.98 8.43 -9.22
CA TYR A 63 -5.25 7.03 -8.86
C TYR A 63 -4.29 6.55 -7.75
N PRO A 64 -4.75 5.73 -6.79
CA PRO A 64 -3.89 5.16 -5.75
C PRO A 64 -2.84 4.20 -6.36
N ILE A 65 -1.63 4.27 -5.83
CA ILE A 65 -0.53 3.33 -6.11
C ILE A 65 -0.61 2.23 -5.05
N PHE A 66 -1.20 1.09 -5.42
CA PHE A 66 -1.32 -0.05 -4.52
C PHE A 66 -0.03 -0.89 -4.51
N GLU A 67 0.33 -1.46 -3.35
CA GLU A 67 1.53 -2.31 -3.24
C GLU A 67 1.48 -3.52 -4.18
N SER A 68 0.29 -4.11 -4.35
CA SER A 68 0.03 -5.17 -5.32
C SER A 68 0.25 -4.74 -6.76
N THR A 69 -0.06 -3.49 -7.13
CA THR A 69 0.17 -2.98 -8.49
C THR A 69 1.65 -2.75 -8.78
N VAL A 70 2.45 -2.38 -7.78
CA VAL A 70 3.93 -2.27 -7.89
C VAL A 70 4.54 -3.67 -8.09
N CYS A 71 4.10 -4.66 -7.30
CA CYS A 71 4.44 -6.07 -7.51
C CYS A 71 4.05 -6.55 -8.91
N GLY A 72 2.81 -6.29 -9.34
CA GLY A 72 2.32 -6.70 -10.65
C GLY A 72 3.13 -6.08 -11.79
N HIS A 73 3.39 -4.77 -11.71
CA HIS A 73 4.23 -4.06 -12.68
C HIS A 73 5.66 -4.62 -12.74
N PHE A 74 6.25 -4.98 -11.61
CA PHE A 74 7.55 -5.66 -11.58
C PHE A 74 7.52 -7.01 -12.31
N MET A 75 6.49 -7.83 -12.12
CA MET A 75 6.35 -9.13 -12.81
C MET A 75 6.18 -8.95 -14.32
N LEU A 76 5.31 -8.03 -14.75
CA LEU A 76 5.10 -7.72 -16.17
C LEU A 76 6.38 -7.22 -16.85
N SER A 77 7.12 -6.34 -16.17
CA SER A 77 8.42 -5.83 -16.65
C SER A 77 9.50 -6.91 -16.76
N ASN A 78 9.32 -8.05 -16.07
CA ASN A 78 10.18 -9.23 -16.15
C ASN A 78 9.63 -10.30 -17.11
N ASN A 79 8.72 -9.93 -18.02
CA ASN A 79 8.10 -10.77 -19.05
C ASN A 79 7.23 -11.92 -18.51
N ILE A 80 6.65 -11.78 -17.31
CA ILE A 80 5.60 -12.71 -16.86
C ILE A 80 4.31 -12.40 -17.65
N PRO A 81 3.61 -13.40 -18.21
CA PRO A 81 2.36 -13.19 -18.94
C PRO A 81 1.30 -12.46 -18.10
N PRO A 82 0.59 -11.44 -18.65
CA PRO A 82 -0.46 -10.74 -17.91
C PRO A 82 -1.59 -11.65 -17.40
N SER A 83 -1.86 -12.77 -18.09
CA SER A 83 -2.82 -13.79 -17.64
C SER A 83 -2.43 -14.48 -16.33
N ASP A 84 -1.17 -14.34 -15.92
CA ASP A 84 -0.56 -15.09 -14.82
C ASP A 84 -0.21 -14.19 -13.63
N VAL A 85 -0.41 -12.88 -13.76
CA VAL A 85 -0.20 -11.88 -12.71
C VAL A 85 -1.56 -11.37 -12.23
N LEU A 86 -1.86 -11.61 -10.96
CA LEU A 86 -3.08 -11.21 -10.29
C LEU A 86 -2.75 -10.17 -9.21
N VAL A 87 -3.63 -9.19 -9.00
CA VAL A 87 -3.44 -8.10 -8.03
C VAL A 87 -4.65 -8.00 -7.09
N ASP A 88 -4.39 -7.97 -5.79
CA ASP A 88 -5.37 -7.68 -4.75
C ASP A 88 -5.28 -6.19 -4.36
N THR A 89 -6.39 -5.47 -4.51
CA THR A 89 -6.51 -4.03 -4.21
C THR A 89 -7.48 -3.76 -3.06
N PHE A 90 -7.81 -4.79 -2.28
CA PHE A 90 -8.79 -4.76 -1.19
C PHE A 90 -8.13 -4.86 0.19
N SER A 91 -7.06 -5.64 0.34
CA SER A 91 -6.39 -5.88 1.63
C SER A 91 -5.54 -4.70 2.12
N TYR A 92 -5.65 -4.35 3.40
CA TYR A 92 -4.86 -3.29 4.07
C TYR A 92 -4.02 -3.78 5.26
N ASP A 93 -4.10 -5.08 5.56
CA ASP A 93 -3.46 -5.72 6.71
C ASP A 93 -3.24 -7.23 6.47
N THR A 94 -2.57 -7.92 7.39
CA THR A 94 -2.23 -9.35 7.25
C THR A 94 -3.45 -10.27 7.27
N ILE A 95 -4.53 -9.93 8.00
CA ILE A 95 -5.76 -10.74 8.02
C ILE A 95 -6.50 -10.59 6.70
N GLY A 96 -6.68 -9.35 6.21
CA GLY A 96 -7.23 -9.09 4.88
C GLY A 96 -6.42 -9.75 3.76
N ASN A 97 -5.08 -9.68 3.82
CA ASN A 97 -4.19 -10.37 2.88
C ASN A 97 -4.51 -11.88 2.81
N ALA A 98 -4.63 -12.56 3.96
CA ALA A 98 -4.97 -13.97 3.99
C ALA A 98 -6.39 -14.24 3.47
N TYR A 99 -7.36 -13.40 3.85
CA TYR A 99 -8.77 -13.53 3.50
C TYR A 99 -9.04 -13.36 2.00
N TYR A 100 -8.59 -12.26 1.40
CA TYR A 100 -8.78 -12.01 -0.03
C TYR A 100 -7.94 -12.97 -0.89
N ALA A 101 -6.73 -13.34 -0.45
CA ALA A 101 -5.96 -14.37 -1.12
C ALA A 101 -6.68 -15.72 -1.15
N ARG A 102 -7.27 -16.15 -0.03
CA ARG A 102 -8.09 -17.37 0.06
C ARG A 102 -9.20 -17.35 -1.00
N ASN A 103 -9.95 -16.26 -1.05
CA ASN A 103 -11.08 -16.10 -1.97
C ASN A 103 -10.64 -16.19 -3.44
N VAL A 104 -9.51 -15.58 -3.83
CA VAL A 104 -8.97 -15.70 -5.19
C VAL A 104 -8.53 -17.14 -5.48
N VAL A 105 -7.75 -17.74 -4.59
CA VAL A 105 -7.15 -19.08 -4.76
C VAL A 105 -8.22 -20.18 -4.83
N GLU A 106 -9.25 -20.13 -3.99
CA GLU A 106 -10.39 -21.06 -4.03
C GLU A 106 -11.31 -20.84 -5.25
N ASN A 107 -11.39 -19.63 -5.82
CA ASN A 107 -12.13 -19.40 -7.07
C ASN A 107 -11.37 -19.91 -8.30
N LEU A 108 -10.04 -19.92 -8.26
CA LEU A 108 -9.20 -20.45 -9.34
C LEU A 108 -9.04 -21.98 -9.30
N GLY A 109 -9.50 -22.65 -8.23
CA GLY A 109 -9.36 -24.10 -8.05
C GLY A 109 -7.92 -24.55 -7.76
N VAL A 110 -7.06 -23.64 -7.32
CA VAL A 110 -5.66 -23.90 -6.96
C VAL A 110 -5.58 -24.87 -5.79
N ARG A 111 -4.57 -25.75 -5.79
CA ARG A 111 -4.41 -26.81 -4.78
C ARG A 111 -3.18 -26.64 -3.88
N LYS A 112 -2.22 -25.82 -4.31
CA LYS A 112 -1.04 -25.44 -3.52
C LYS A 112 -0.82 -23.93 -3.56
N SER A 113 -0.49 -23.31 -2.45
CA SER A 113 -0.05 -21.92 -2.41
C SER A 113 1.29 -21.78 -1.70
N ILE A 114 2.17 -20.97 -2.27
CA ILE A 114 3.49 -20.64 -1.71
C ILE A 114 3.42 -19.17 -1.26
N ILE A 115 3.41 -18.94 0.05
CA ILE A 115 3.29 -17.63 0.67
C ILE A 115 4.69 -17.02 0.84
N ILE A 116 4.95 -15.89 0.19
CA ILE A 116 6.24 -15.20 0.17
C ILE A 116 6.16 -13.91 0.98
N THR A 117 7.05 -13.78 1.96
CA THR A 117 7.17 -12.57 2.80
C THR A 117 8.60 -12.44 3.37
N SER A 118 8.87 -11.33 4.06
CA SER A 118 10.16 -11.11 4.74
C SER A 118 10.32 -11.98 5.98
N ARG A 119 11.55 -12.32 6.33
CA ARG A 119 11.90 -13.14 7.50
C ARG A 119 11.37 -12.54 8.80
N PHE A 120 11.42 -11.23 9.02
CA PHE A 120 10.80 -10.61 10.19
C PHE A 120 9.27 -10.82 10.29
N HIS A 121 8.57 -11.03 9.16
CA HIS A 121 7.10 -11.11 9.10
C HIS A 121 6.55 -12.54 9.02
N ILE A 122 7.41 -13.56 8.82
CA ILE A 122 6.97 -14.92 8.46
C ILE A 122 6.11 -15.58 9.53
N GLU A 123 6.44 -15.42 10.81
CA GLU A 123 5.76 -16.08 11.94
C GLU A 123 4.29 -15.64 12.04
N ARG A 124 4.04 -14.34 12.15
CA ARG A 124 2.67 -13.80 12.19
C ARG A 124 1.91 -14.02 10.89
N SER A 125 2.60 -13.97 9.74
CA SER A 125 1.97 -14.29 8.45
C SER A 125 1.46 -15.72 8.43
N LYS A 126 2.29 -16.68 8.89
CA LYS A 126 1.93 -18.10 8.93
C LYS A 126 0.73 -18.37 9.82
N GLU A 127 0.75 -17.92 11.07
CA GLU A 127 -0.35 -18.14 12.02
C GLU A 127 -1.69 -17.57 11.49
N ILE A 128 -1.66 -16.41 10.82
CA ILE A 128 -2.84 -15.80 10.22
C ILE A 128 -3.32 -16.57 8.98
N PHE A 129 -2.42 -16.96 8.06
CA PHE A 129 -2.79 -17.72 6.87
C PHE A 129 -3.31 -19.11 7.21
N ASP A 130 -2.60 -19.86 8.06
CA ASP A 130 -3.01 -21.19 8.53
C ASP A 130 -4.39 -21.15 9.23
N TRP A 131 -4.65 -20.12 10.05
CA TRP A 131 -5.97 -19.90 10.65
C TRP A 131 -7.04 -19.57 9.59
N VAL A 132 -6.88 -18.47 8.83
CA VAL A 132 -7.90 -17.99 7.88
C VAL A 132 -8.25 -19.06 6.86
N TRP A 133 -7.29 -19.86 6.40
CA TRP A 133 -7.48 -20.91 5.40
C TRP A 133 -7.98 -22.22 6.01
N GLY A 134 -7.70 -22.46 7.30
CA GLY A 134 -8.21 -23.58 8.08
C GLY A 134 -9.69 -23.48 8.48
N LEU A 135 -10.27 -22.27 8.50
CA LEU A 135 -11.71 -22.07 8.70
C LEU A 135 -12.53 -22.77 7.59
N LYS A 136 -13.75 -23.20 7.89
CA LYS A 136 -14.63 -23.83 6.89
C LYS A 136 -15.09 -22.82 5.84
N SER A 137 -14.65 -22.98 4.60
CA SER A 137 -15.30 -22.39 3.42
C SER A 137 -16.42 -23.32 2.94
N GLY A 138 -17.42 -22.78 2.23
CA GLY A 138 -18.38 -23.57 1.47
C GLY A 138 -17.75 -24.40 0.34
N LYS A 139 -16.47 -24.18 0.03
CA LYS A 139 -15.68 -24.95 -0.94
C LYS A 139 -14.78 -25.96 -0.24
N ASN A 140 -15.01 -27.23 -0.54
CA ASN A 140 -14.41 -28.36 0.19
C ASN A 140 -13.03 -28.78 -0.34
N SER A 141 -12.16 -27.82 -0.67
CA SER A 141 -10.84 -28.07 -1.27
C SER A 141 -9.72 -28.04 -0.22
N LYS A 142 -9.18 -29.21 0.12
CA LYS A 142 -7.91 -29.28 0.86
C LYS A 142 -6.80 -28.61 0.05
N LEU A 143 -6.23 -27.57 0.63
CA LEU A 143 -5.28 -26.64 0.05
C LEU A 143 -3.95 -26.75 0.80
N ASP A 144 -2.86 -26.95 0.06
CA ASP A 144 -1.50 -27.09 0.60
C ASP A 144 -0.86 -25.71 0.75
N LEU A 145 -0.29 -25.42 1.92
CA LEU A 145 0.33 -24.14 2.26
C LEU A 145 1.83 -24.33 2.51
N GLU A 146 2.64 -23.71 1.65
CA GLU A 146 4.09 -23.60 1.80
C GLU A 146 4.47 -22.15 2.12
N TYR A 147 5.52 -21.96 2.92
CA TYR A 147 5.96 -20.66 3.40
C TYR A 147 7.42 -20.43 2.99
N ASN A 148 7.69 -19.30 2.32
CA ASN A 148 9.01 -18.93 1.85
C ASN A 148 9.37 -17.52 2.39
N SER A 149 10.28 -17.48 3.36
CA SER A 149 10.82 -16.24 3.90
C SER A 149 12.07 -15.80 3.15
N VAL A 150 12.10 -14.54 2.72
CA VAL A 150 13.30 -13.90 2.17
C VAL A 150 14.04 -13.09 3.24
N GLU A 151 15.37 -12.96 3.09
CA GLU A 151 16.20 -12.18 4.01
C GLU A 151 15.81 -10.69 4.05
N ASP A 152 16.02 -10.07 5.20
CA ASP A 152 15.57 -8.71 5.53
C ASP A 152 16.51 -7.61 4.99
N ILE A 153 16.98 -7.79 3.76
CA ILE A 153 17.90 -6.88 3.05
C ILE A 153 17.26 -5.50 2.87
N GLY A 154 18.03 -4.42 2.97
CA GLY A 154 17.54 -3.06 2.70
C GLY A 154 16.80 -2.41 3.88
N LEU A 155 17.00 -2.93 5.09
CA LEU A 155 16.62 -2.32 6.37
C LEU A 155 17.88 -1.96 7.18
N THR A 156 17.77 -0.96 8.04
CA THR A 156 18.75 -0.76 9.12
C THR A 156 18.44 -1.69 10.29
N ASP A 157 19.42 -1.98 11.15
CA ASP A 157 19.20 -2.78 12.36
C ASP A 157 18.11 -2.19 13.27
N SER A 158 18.01 -0.85 13.32
CA SER A 158 16.97 -0.17 14.09
C SER A 158 15.57 -0.31 13.47
N ASP A 159 15.46 -0.22 12.14
CA ASP A 159 14.18 -0.45 11.44
C ASP A 159 13.75 -1.92 11.61
N LEU A 160 14.69 -2.85 11.49
CA LEU A 160 14.44 -4.27 11.66
C LEU A 160 13.98 -4.60 13.08
N ALA A 161 14.64 -4.06 14.11
CA ALA A 161 14.26 -4.24 15.51
C ALA A 161 12.82 -3.71 15.78
N GLY A 162 12.51 -2.50 15.33
CA GLY A 162 11.17 -1.92 15.49
C GLY A 162 10.07 -2.72 14.76
N ARG A 163 10.40 -3.32 13.61
CA ARG A 163 9.49 -4.24 12.90
C ARG A 163 9.28 -5.53 13.67
N VAL A 164 10.35 -6.19 14.13
CA VAL A 164 10.25 -7.42 14.93
C VAL A 164 9.40 -7.19 16.19
N GLU A 165 9.58 -6.06 16.89
CA GLU A 165 8.73 -5.71 18.03
C GLU A 165 7.25 -5.54 17.62
N LYS A 166 6.98 -4.85 16.51
CA LYS A 166 5.63 -4.66 15.95
C LYS A 166 4.97 -5.99 15.57
N GLU A 167 5.71 -6.93 14.99
CA GLU A 167 5.23 -8.27 14.66
C GLU A 167 4.88 -9.08 15.90
N LEU A 168 5.75 -9.10 16.91
CA LEU A 168 5.50 -9.75 18.20
C LEU A 168 4.28 -9.16 18.93
N LYS A 169 4.10 -7.83 18.89
CA LYS A 169 2.90 -7.16 19.42
C LYS A 169 1.64 -7.51 18.62
N GLY A 170 1.75 -7.56 17.29
CA GLY A 170 0.67 -7.97 16.39
C GLY A 170 0.21 -9.40 16.63
N LEU A 171 1.14 -10.34 16.82
CA LEU A 171 0.86 -11.75 17.09
C LEU A 171 0.12 -11.94 18.43
N ARG A 172 0.54 -11.23 19.49
CA ARG A 172 -0.21 -11.21 20.77
C ARG A 172 -1.61 -10.59 20.67
N GLY A 173 -1.80 -9.65 19.74
CA GLY A 173 -3.12 -9.07 19.44
C GLY A 173 -4.02 -10.04 18.68
N PHE A 174 -3.44 -10.77 17.72
CA PHE A 174 -4.13 -11.70 16.84
C PHE A 174 -4.89 -12.81 17.59
N GLU A 175 -4.31 -13.39 18.64
CA GLU A 175 -4.98 -14.42 19.46
C GLU A 175 -6.35 -13.98 20.03
N LYS A 176 -6.52 -12.68 20.33
CA LYS A 176 -7.81 -12.14 20.78
C LYS A 176 -8.83 -12.08 19.64
N VAL A 177 -8.39 -11.77 18.43
CA VAL A 177 -9.23 -11.71 17.23
C VAL A 177 -9.66 -13.12 16.82
N LYS A 178 -8.71 -14.05 16.74
CA LYS A 178 -8.92 -15.47 16.45
C LYS A 178 -10.01 -16.07 17.36
N ARG A 179 -9.81 -16.00 18.68
CA ARG A 179 -10.79 -16.49 19.65
C ARG A 179 -12.16 -15.81 19.49
N LYS A 180 -12.20 -14.50 19.21
CA LYS A 180 -13.47 -13.78 19.00
C LYS A 180 -14.26 -14.31 17.80
N VAL A 181 -13.59 -14.58 16.67
CA VAL A 181 -14.25 -15.15 15.48
C VAL A 181 -14.71 -16.60 15.73
N GLU A 182 -13.89 -17.39 16.42
CA GLU A 182 -14.20 -18.77 16.78
C GLU A 182 -15.42 -18.84 17.72
N GLU A 183 -15.45 -18.04 18.79
CA GLU A 183 -16.49 -18.07 19.82
C GLU A 183 -17.75 -17.24 19.48
N SER A 184 -17.56 -15.96 19.09
CA SER A 184 -18.68 -15.01 18.92
C SER A 184 -19.33 -15.08 17.54
N TYR A 185 -18.57 -15.51 16.52
CA TYR A 185 -19.05 -15.65 15.14
C TYR A 185 -19.14 -17.11 14.68
N ASN A 186 -18.88 -18.09 15.56
CA ASN A 186 -18.91 -19.52 15.24
C ASN A 186 -18.09 -19.85 13.97
N ASN A 187 -16.86 -19.35 13.91
CA ASN A 187 -15.94 -19.49 12.77
C ASN A 187 -16.36 -18.76 11.48
N ASN A 188 -17.44 -17.96 11.48
CA ASN A 188 -17.87 -17.16 10.34
C ASN A 188 -17.01 -15.88 10.22
N ILE A 189 -15.86 -16.01 9.55
CA ILE A 189 -14.96 -14.89 9.28
C ILE A 189 -15.59 -13.84 8.36
N ASP A 190 -16.42 -14.23 7.38
CA ASP A 190 -17.08 -13.28 6.47
C ASP A 190 -17.94 -12.27 7.26
N ALA A 191 -18.74 -12.76 8.21
CA ALA A 191 -19.54 -11.92 9.08
C ALA A 191 -18.65 -10.94 9.87
N TRP A 192 -17.64 -11.44 10.60
CA TRP A 192 -16.76 -10.59 11.40
C TRP A 192 -15.98 -9.55 10.56
N MET A 193 -15.48 -9.93 9.39
CA MET A 193 -14.78 -9.02 8.47
C MET A 193 -15.66 -7.81 8.12
N PHE A 194 -16.91 -8.03 7.73
CA PHE A 194 -17.77 -6.95 7.23
C PHE A 194 -18.65 -6.28 8.29
N THR A 195 -18.82 -6.85 9.48
CA THR A 195 -19.56 -6.20 10.58
C THR A 195 -18.69 -5.54 11.64
N GLU A 196 -17.44 -5.96 11.82
CA GLU A 196 -16.63 -5.51 12.95
C GLU A 196 -15.18 -5.11 12.62
N HIS A 197 -14.49 -5.77 11.68
CA HIS A 197 -13.08 -5.46 11.43
C HIS A 197 -12.90 -4.00 10.95
N ASP A 198 -12.11 -3.19 11.69
CA ASP A 198 -11.94 -1.73 11.50
C ASP A 198 -11.58 -1.24 10.07
N LEU A 199 -11.11 -2.14 9.20
CA LEU A 199 -10.65 -1.83 7.85
C LEU A 199 -11.64 -2.26 6.75
N TYR A 200 -12.68 -3.02 7.11
CA TYR A 200 -13.63 -3.63 6.17
C TYR A 200 -15.10 -3.52 6.63
N SER A 201 -15.35 -3.19 7.90
CA SER A 201 -16.69 -2.88 8.40
C SER A 201 -17.16 -1.51 7.92
N SER A 202 -18.47 -1.36 7.68
CA SER A 202 -19.06 -0.08 7.24
C SER A 202 -18.83 1.05 8.26
N GLU A 203 -18.93 0.73 9.55
CA GLU A 203 -18.68 1.68 10.64
C GLU A 203 -17.20 2.07 10.73
N GLY A 204 -16.26 1.12 10.62
CA GLY A 204 -14.83 1.39 10.62
C GLY A 204 -14.41 2.27 9.45
N LEU A 205 -14.91 1.96 8.25
CA LEU A 205 -14.67 2.76 7.04
C LEU A 205 -15.27 4.17 7.13
N ALA A 206 -16.49 4.32 7.66
CA ALA A 206 -17.12 5.63 7.86
C ALA A 206 -16.32 6.50 8.84
N LYS A 207 -15.96 5.97 10.02
CA LYS A 207 -15.12 6.68 11.01
C LYS A 207 -13.77 7.13 10.44
N ARG A 208 -13.16 6.32 9.58
CA ARG A 208 -11.89 6.66 8.90
C ARG A 208 -12.05 7.74 7.83
N ALA A 209 -13.20 7.83 7.18
CA ALA A 209 -13.52 8.91 6.24
C ALA A 209 -13.84 10.24 6.96
N GLU A 210 -14.55 10.17 8.08
CA GLU A 210 -14.95 11.33 8.90
C GLU A 210 -13.79 11.90 9.74
N GLY A 211 -12.96 11.04 10.33
CA GLY A 211 -11.91 11.42 11.29
C GLY A 211 -10.70 12.15 10.69
N GLY A 212 -10.66 12.36 9.37
CA GLY A 212 -9.53 12.95 8.67
C GLY A 212 -8.21 12.18 8.89
N CYS A 213 -7.09 12.81 8.56
CA CYS A 213 -5.77 12.20 8.75
C CYS A 213 -5.37 12.03 10.22
N ASP A 214 -6.12 12.63 11.17
CA ASP A 214 -5.80 12.60 12.60
C ASP A 214 -6.06 11.24 13.25
N TYR A 215 -6.83 10.34 12.62
CA TYR A 215 -7.01 8.96 13.11
C TYR A 215 -5.69 8.15 13.13
N CYS A 216 -4.64 8.63 12.45
CA CYS A 216 -3.27 8.10 12.58
C CYS A 216 -2.64 8.31 13.97
N SER A 217 -3.18 9.22 14.79
CA SER A 217 -2.65 9.54 16.13
C SER A 217 -3.21 8.63 17.25
N GLY A 218 -4.45 8.16 17.12
CA GLY A 218 -5.15 7.38 18.17
C GLY A 218 -4.61 5.96 18.35
N TYR A 219 -4.14 5.31 17.28
CA TYR A 219 -3.34 4.09 17.36
C TYR A 219 -1.88 4.44 17.60
N GLY A 220 -1.59 4.83 18.85
CA GLY A 220 -0.35 5.48 19.32
C GLY A 220 0.90 5.28 18.45
N GLY A 221 1.22 6.32 17.68
CA GLY A 221 2.52 6.50 17.02
C GLY A 221 2.92 5.42 16.00
N MET A 222 1.98 4.67 15.44
CA MET A 222 2.31 3.59 14.50
C MET A 222 2.70 4.12 13.11
N THR A 223 3.99 4.32 12.91
CA THR A 223 4.57 4.46 11.56
C THR A 223 4.27 3.22 10.72
N SER A 224 4.08 3.44 9.41
CA SER A 224 4.19 2.37 8.43
C SER A 224 5.60 1.76 8.49
N TYR A 225 5.76 0.57 7.91
CA TYR A 225 6.94 -0.27 8.09
C TYR A 225 8.34 0.39 7.93
N GLY A 226 8.65 1.40 7.10
CA GLY A 226 7.84 2.15 6.13
C GLY A 226 7.74 3.66 6.43
N GLY A 227 8.30 4.15 7.55
CA GLY A 227 8.37 5.59 7.85
C GLY A 227 9.32 5.94 9.00
N GLY A 228 10.63 6.01 8.72
CA GLY A 228 11.61 6.68 9.59
C GLY A 228 11.69 8.20 9.39
N GLY A 229 10.83 8.76 8.54
CA GLY A 229 10.67 10.20 8.38
C GLY A 229 9.76 10.74 9.48
N THR A 230 10.26 11.73 10.22
CA THR A 230 9.39 12.57 11.05
C THR A 230 8.28 13.15 10.18
N CYS A 231 7.05 13.18 10.70
CA CYS A 231 5.98 13.97 10.10
C CYS A 231 6.39 15.44 10.25
N GLY A 232 7.05 15.99 9.22
CA GLY A 232 7.38 17.40 9.16
C GLY A 232 6.09 18.19 9.32
N GLY A 233 5.98 18.92 10.43
CA GLY A 233 4.85 19.82 10.63
C GLY A 233 4.76 20.78 9.45
N ASN A 234 3.53 21.13 9.07
CA ASN A 234 3.30 22.13 8.04
C ASN A 234 3.90 23.48 8.47
N GLU A 235 5.16 23.74 8.09
CA GLU A 235 5.62 25.11 7.87
C GLU A 235 4.84 25.66 6.68
N SER A 236 3.68 26.20 7.01
CA SER A 236 2.78 26.89 6.11
C SER A 236 3.48 28.13 5.53
N SER A 237 4.07 27.93 4.36
CA SER A 237 3.93 28.83 3.22
C SER A 237 4.04 30.34 3.52
N ASN A 238 5.20 30.81 4.00
CA ASN A 238 5.55 32.24 3.88
C ASN A 238 6.20 32.59 2.52
N PHE A 239 6.21 31.65 1.56
CA PHE A 239 6.86 31.81 0.25
C PHE A 239 5.95 32.37 -0.87
N SER A 240 4.77 32.90 -0.55
CA SER A 240 3.79 33.39 -1.55
C SER A 240 3.47 34.90 -1.49
N LEU A 241 4.24 35.70 -0.75
CA LEU A 241 4.10 37.17 -0.72
C LEU A 241 5.21 37.94 -1.44
N VAL A 242 6.39 37.34 -1.66
CA VAL A 242 7.52 38.03 -2.33
C VAL A 242 7.38 38.05 -3.86
N VAL A 243 6.83 37.00 -4.46
CA VAL A 243 6.75 36.88 -5.95
C VAL A 243 5.65 37.78 -6.55
N PHE A 244 4.51 37.95 -5.87
CA PHE A 244 3.45 38.85 -6.35
C PHE A 244 3.83 40.34 -6.28
N GLY A 245 4.68 40.75 -5.32
CA GLY A 245 5.18 42.12 -5.22
C GLY A 245 6.08 42.52 -6.41
N VAL A 246 6.92 41.61 -6.89
CA VAL A 246 7.87 41.88 -7.99
C VAL A 246 7.15 42.05 -9.33
N ILE A 247 6.14 41.23 -9.62
CA ILE A 247 5.40 41.27 -10.90
C ILE A 247 4.53 42.53 -11.00
N ILE A 248 3.86 42.93 -9.90
CA ILE A 248 3.05 44.17 -9.88
C ILE A 248 3.95 45.42 -9.94
N GLY A 249 5.10 45.41 -9.28
CA GLY A 249 6.09 46.49 -9.34
C GLY A 249 6.65 46.72 -10.76
N ALA A 250 6.98 45.64 -11.47
CA ALA A 250 7.45 45.71 -12.85
C ALA A 250 6.42 46.36 -13.79
N CYS A 251 5.15 45.90 -13.75
CA CYS A 251 4.08 46.42 -14.61
C CYS A 251 3.75 47.91 -14.35
N LEU A 252 3.77 48.36 -13.09
CA LEU A 252 3.51 49.77 -12.76
C LEU A 252 4.64 50.70 -13.22
N SER A 253 5.90 50.24 -13.21
CA SER A 253 7.05 51.04 -13.65
C SER A 253 7.02 51.36 -15.15
N GLU A 254 6.63 50.40 -15.99
CA GLU A 254 6.48 50.59 -17.44
C GLU A 254 5.27 51.46 -17.79
N PHE A 255 4.17 51.32 -17.05
CA PHE A 255 2.98 52.16 -17.25
C PHE A 255 3.28 53.66 -17.01
N TRP A 256 4.07 53.98 -15.98
CA TRP A 256 4.49 55.35 -15.69
C TRP A 256 5.50 55.92 -16.70
N LYS A 257 6.45 55.11 -17.19
CA LYS A 257 7.38 55.53 -18.27
C LYS A 257 6.61 55.90 -19.55
N ARG A 258 5.65 55.06 -19.98
CA ARG A 258 4.82 55.32 -21.17
C ARG A 258 3.97 56.59 -21.03
N ARG A 259 3.51 56.93 -19.82
CA ARG A 259 2.73 58.16 -19.57
C ARG A 259 3.58 59.43 -19.66
N LYS A 260 4.84 59.42 -19.19
CA LYS A 260 5.78 60.56 -19.36
C LYS A 260 6.12 60.84 -20.82
N PHE A 261 6.21 59.82 -21.68
CA PHE A 261 6.55 60.02 -23.10
C PHE A 261 5.45 60.74 -23.89
N LYS A 262 4.17 60.44 -23.63
CA LYS A 262 3.04 61.15 -24.26
C LYS A 262 2.89 62.62 -23.82
N SER A 263 3.47 63.03 -22.69
CA SER A 263 3.43 64.42 -22.23
C SER A 263 4.39 65.34 -22.99
N LYS A 264 5.56 64.84 -23.44
CA LYS A 264 6.56 65.67 -24.13
C LYS A 264 6.23 65.97 -25.59
N ASN A 265 5.30 65.24 -26.22
CA ASN A 265 5.02 65.34 -27.65
C ASN A 265 3.78 66.19 -28.01
N LYS A 266 3.30 67.04 -27.08
CA LYS A 266 2.17 67.97 -27.32
C LYS A 266 2.55 69.45 -27.49
N ASN A 267 3.83 69.82 -27.33
CA ASN A 267 4.32 71.20 -27.50
C ASN A 267 5.10 71.41 -28.81
N LYS A 268 4.59 70.88 -29.93
CA LYS A 268 5.00 71.26 -31.29
C LYS A 268 3.78 71.27 -32.22
N ASN A 269 2.97 72.32 -32.09
CA ASN A 269 2.05 72.84 -33.10
C ASN A 269 1.53 74.18 -32.54
N GLY A 270 2.08 75.29 -33.03
CA GLY A 270 1.88 76.61 -32.41
C GLY A 270 2.47 77.77 -33.21
N PHE A 271 1.82 78.05 -34.34
CA PHE A 271 1.75 79.36 -35.03
C PHE A 271 2.94 79.95 -35.81
N VAL A 272 2.56 80.47 -36.99
CA VAL A 272 3.25 81.30 -38.00
C VAL A 272 4.39 80.64 -38.77
#